data_AF-A0A9R1DGB3-F1
#
_entry.id   AF-A0A9R1DGB3-F1
#
_cell.length_a   1.000
_cell.length_b   1.000
_cell.length_c   1.000
_cell.angle_alpha   90.00
_cell.angle_beta   90.00
_cell.angle_gamma   90.00
#
_symmetry.space_group_name_H-M   'P 1'
#
loop_
_entity.id
_entity.type
_entity.pdbx_description
1 polymer ?
#
loop_
_entity_poly.entity_id
_entity_poly.type
_entity_poly.pdbx_seq_one_letter_code
_entity_poly.pdbx_strand_id
1 'polypeptide(L)' 'FLRVLERELGETEKNKEAFLADFTQEDYDDIVNGWSAKLKRSSAGEQKWGLFIATK' A
#
# COMPACT_ATOMS: atom_id res chain seq x y z
N PHE A 1 2.43 5.91 8.63
CA PHE A 1 1.50 5.54 7.55
C PHE A 1 2.17 5.62 6.19
N LEU A 2 2.45 6.82 5.64
CA LEU A 2 3.13 6.96 4.33
C LEU A 2 4.47 6.21 4.24
N ARG A 3 5.34 6.34 5.26
CA ARG A 3 6.61 5.60 5.32
C ARG A 3 6.49 4.07 5.42
N VAL A 4 5.35 3.56 5.91
CA VAL A 4 5.10 2.11 5.97
C VAL A 4 4.61 1.64 4.60
N LEU A 5 3.69 2.39 4.00
CA LEU A 5 3.21 2.21 2.64
C LEU A 5 4.35 2.20 1.60
N GLU A 6 5.28 3.16 1.67
CA GLU A 6 6.43 3.23 0.76
C GLU A 6 7.38 2.04 0.92
N ARG A 7 7.58 1.58 2.16
CA ARG A 7 8.44 0.43 2.44
C ARG A 7 7.83 -0.87 1.92
N GLU A 8 6.56 -1.11 2.25
CA GLU A 8 5.84 -2.31 1.84
C GLU A 8 5.68 -2.36 0.31
N LEU A 9 5.38 -1.23 -0.34
CA LEU A 9 5.35 -1.15 -1.81
C LEU A 9 6.72 -1.51 -2.44
N GLY A 10 7.81 -0.98 -1.89
CA GLY A 10 9.16 -1.28 -2.37
C GLY A 10 9.59 -2.74 -2.13
N GLU A 11 9.11 -3.38 -1.07
CA GLU A 11 9.33 -4.81 -0.82
C GLU A 11 8.51 -5.68 -1.78
N THR A 12 7.25 -5.29 -2.09
CA THR A 12 6.41 -5.97 -3.09
C THR A 12 6.95 -5.83 -4.51
N GLU A 13 7.45 -4.65 -4.89
CA GLU A 13 8.06 -4.44 -6.22
C GLU A 13 9.36 -5.23 -6.40
N LYS A 14 10.21 -5.33 -5.35
CA LYS A 14 11.43 -6.14 -5.39
C LYS A 14 11.15 -7.64 -5.50
N ASN A 15 10.04 -8.09 -4.94
CA ASN A 15 9.61 -9.50 -4.99
C ASN A 15 8.57 -9.77 -6.09
N LYS A 16 8.45 -8.89 -7.09
CA LYS A 16 7.52 -9.04 -8.21
C LYS A 16 7.63 -10.40 -8.90
N GLU A 17 8.85 -10.90 -9.12
CA GLU A 17 9.06 -12.21 -9.77
C GLU A 17 8.54 -13.38 -8.94
N ALA A 18 8.71 -13.34 -7.62
CA ALA A 18 8.16 -14.35 -6.71
C ALA A 18 6.63 -14.26 -6.62
N PHE A 19 6.09 -13.04 -6.67
CA PHE A 19 4.65 -12.82 -6.67
C PHE A 19 4.00 -13.34 -7.96
N LEU A 20 4.61 -13.08 -9.13
CA LEU A 20 4.12 -13.57 -10.42
C LEU A 20 4.28 -15.10 -10.62
N ALA A 21 5.05 -15.76 -9.76
CA ALA A 21 5.13 -17.22 -9.74
C ALA A 21 3.87 -17.84 -9.11
N ASP A 22 3.25 -17.15 -8.15
CA ASP A 22 2.09 -17.62 -7.39
C ASP A 22 0.78 -16.93 -7.81
N PHE A 23 0.85 -15.76 -8.46
CA PHE A 23 -0.28 -14.91 -8.83
C PHE A 23 -0.16 -14.39 -10.27
N THR A 24 -1.25 -13.81 -10.79
CA THR A 24 -1.24 -13.26 -12.14
C THR A 24 -0.67 -11.84 -12.19
N GLN A 25 -0.26 -11.42 -13.39
CA GLN A 25 0.16 -10.03 -13.63
C GLN A 25 -0.97 -9.04 -13.33
N GLU A 26 -2.22 -9.44 -13.55
CA GLU A 26 -3.41 -8.62 -13.26
C GLU A 26 -3.58 -8.41 -11.74
N ASP A 27 -3.41 -9.45 -10.93
CA ASP A 27 -3.44 -9.35 -9.46
C ASP A 27 -2.34 -8.41 -8.93
N TYR A 28 -1.14 -8.49 -9.52
CA TYR A 28 -0.03 -7.60 -9.18
C TYR A 28 -0.36 -6.15 -9.52
N ASP A 29 -0.87 -5.91 -10.73
CA ASP A 29 -1.20 -4.56 -11.20
C ASP A 29 -2.34 -3.96 -10.38
N ASP A 30 -3.35 -4.74 -9.98
CA ASP A 30 -4.43 -4.29 -9.11
C ASP A 30 -3.93 -3.87 -7.71
N ILE A 31 -2.99 -4.63 -7.14
CA ILE A 31 -2.37 -4.29 -5.85
C ILE A 31 -1.54 -3.01 -5.97
N VAL A 32 -0.65 -2.92 -6.97
CA VAL A 32 0.22 -1.75 -7.15
C VAL A 32 -0.61 -0.50 -7.45
N ASN A 33 -1.60 -0.59 -8.33
CA ASN A 33 -2.49 0.53 -8.65
C ASN A 33 -3.33 0.95 -7.44
N GLY A 34 -3.87 -0.02 -6.70
CA GLY A 34 -4.64 0.22 -5.48
C GLY A 34 -3.81 0.90 -4.39
N TRP A 35 -2.55 0.51 -4.23
CA TRP A 35 -1.63 1.11 -3.26
C TRP A 35 -1.15 2.49 -3.69
N SER A 36 -0.79 2.67 -4.97
CA SER A 36 -0.41 3.97 -5.53
C SER A 36 -1.54 5.00 -5.42
N ALA A 37 -2.79 4.59 -5.68
CA ALA A 37 -3.96 5.43 -5.49
C ALA A 37 -4.17 5.84 -4.01
N LYS A 38 -3.99 4.91 -3.06
CA LYS A 38 -4.06 5.22 -1.62
C LYS A 38 -2.94 6.17 -1.20
N LEU A 39 -1.74 6.01 -1.74
CA LEU A 39 -0.58 6.87 -1.44
C LEU A 39 -0.85 8.30 -1.93
N LYS A 40 -1.37 8.45 -3.15
CA LYS A 40 -1.77 9.75 -3.73
C LYS A 40 -2.88 10.45 -2.95
N ARG A 41 -3.90 9.71 -2.48
CA ARG A 41 -4.98 10.24 -1.63
C ARG A 41 -4.49 10.61 -0.22
N SER A 42 -3.60 9.80 0.34
CA SER A 42 -3.02 10.05 1.67
C SER A 42 -2.06 11.22 1.66
N SER A 43 -1.29 11.42 0.58
CA SER A 43 -0.40 12.58 0.42
C SER A 43 -1.16 13.89 0.22
N ALA A 44 -2.37 13.84 -0.35
CA ALA A 44 -3.27 15.00 -0.48
C ALA A 44 -3.97 15.38 0.85
N GLY A 45 -3.78 14.59 1.92
CA GLY A 45 -4.40 14.84 3.22
C GLY A 45 -5.88 14.41 3.33
N GLU A 46 -6.43 13.79 2.27
CA GLU A 46 -7.81 13.30 2.20
C GLU A 46 -8.03 12.02 3.03
N GLN A 47 -6.95 11.29 3.34
CA GLN A 47 -7.01 10.06 4.12
C GLN A 47 -5.99 10.07 5.25
N LYS A 48 -6.48 9.98 6.50
CA LYS A 48 -5.66 9.96 7.72
C LYS A 48 -6.02 8.73 8.55
N TRP A 49 -5.01 8.15 9.20
CA TRP A 49 -5.21 7.13 10.23
C TRP A 49 -5.34 7.81 11.60
N GLY A 50 -6.51 7.70 12.20
CA GLY A 50 -6.78 8.23 13.54
C GLY A 50 -6.61 7.13 14.59
N LEU A 51 -5.75 7.38 15.58
CA LEU A 51 -5.66 6.57 16.80
C LEU A 51 -6.48 7.26 17.89
N PHE A 52 -7.50 6.58 18.41
CA PHE A 52 -8.37 7.12 19.46
C PHE A 52 -8.19 6.32 20.75
N ILE A 53 -7.91 7.02 21.85
CA ILE A 53 -7.75 6.44 23.18
C ILE A 53 -8.68 7.24 24.11
N ALA A 54 -9.54 6.56 24.84
CA ALA A 54 -10.45 7.16 25.82
C ALA A 54 -10.30 6.46 27.17
N THR A 55 -10.41 7.23 28.25
CA THR A 55 -10.44 6.76 29.64
C THR A 55 -11.74 7.22 30.30
N LYS A 56 -12.24 6.41 31.25
CA LYS A 56 -13.58 6.55 31.85
C LYS A 56 -13.71 7.77 32.76
#